data_AF-A8W076-F1
#
_entry.id   AF-A8W076-F1
#
_cell.length_a   1.000
_cell.length_b   1.000
_cell.length_c   1.000
_cell.angle_alpha   90.00
_cell.angle_beta   90.00
_cell.angle_gamma   90.00
#
_symmetry.space_group_name_H-M   'P 1'
#
loop_
_entity.id
_entity.type
_entity.pdbx_description
1 polymer ?
#
loop_
_entity_poly.entity_id
_entity_poly.type
_entity_poly.pdbx_seq_one_letter_code
_entity_poly.pdbx_strand_id
1 'polypeptide(L)'
;MPVPNSMACRSSPLRMSSGRPTSKQFLESPEAVTPRSARREPVRLLVLAERGVRATASPSSTSVPAFRCPHPFPLRTLDRRDGVAIGATSLNWRFEMSRKDEGQRADIYTRITDKIIEDLEKGVRPWMKPWNAANTNGRITRPLRHNGQPYSGMNVLLLWSEGLARGYSSPMWMTFKQALELGSAVRKGETGSTVVFASRFTKSETDRNGNDVDREIPFLKAYFVFNVDQIDGLPDHYYHRPTPVLDPIERIEIADRFFRDTGAVIRHGGSQAYYSPVTDHIQMPPFETFRDVESYYATLGHEEIHWVGAKDRLDRDLSRYAKDRTERAREELIAELGSCFLCADLGIAPELEPRPDHASYLQSWLTVLSNDKWAIFQAAAHAQRAVSYLHGLQPSAEGADKAAA
;
A
#
# COMPACT_ATOMS: atom_id res chain seq x y z
N MET A 1 -30.39 -76.04 -11.47
CA MET A 1 -29.23 -76.02 -12.38
C MET A 1 -28.43 -74.75 -12.10
N PRO A 2 -27.08 -74.81 -12.13
CA PRO A 2 -26.21 -74.30 -11.06
C PRO A 2 -25.88 -72.80 -11.17
N VAL A 3 -25.80 -72.04 -10.05
CA VAL A 3 -24.70 -71.82 -9.07
C VAL A 3 -23.50 -71.00 -9.63
N PRO A 4 -23.11 -69.87 -8.96
CA PRO A 4 -21.98 -68.99 -9.28
C PRO A 4 -20.67 -69.43 -8.58
N ASN A 5 -19.52 -68.79 -8.88
CA ASN A 5 -18.38 -68.66 -7.95
C ASN A 5 -17.29 -67.73 -8.53
N SER A 6 -16.87 -66.65 -7.85
CA SER A 6 -16.01 -66.54 -6.65
C SER A 6 -14.52 -66.49 -7.03
N MET A 7 -13.86 -65.33 -6.88
CA MET A 7 -13.05 -64.91 -5.73
C MET A 7 -11.59 -65.39 -5.75
N ALA A 8 -10.72 -64.39 -5.53
CA ALA A 8 -9.53 -64.42 -4.69
C ALA A 8 -8.31 -65.24 -5.19
N CYS A 9 -7.06 -64.94 -4.85
CA CYS A 9 -6.31 -63.84 -4.25
C CYS A 9 -4.87 -64.42 -4.05
N ARG A 10 -3.89 -63.55 -3.76
CA ARG A 10 -2.54 -63.85 -3.17
C ARG A 10 -1.50 -64.38 -4.17
N SER A 11 -0.20 -64.14 -4.05
CA SER A 11 0.66 -63.27 -3.23
C SER A 11 2.10 -63.46 -3.74
N SER A 12 2.96 -62.44 -3.57
CA SER A 12 4.42 -62.34 -3.83
C SER A 12 5.28 -63.46 -3.18
N PRO A 13 6.64 -63.40 -3.08
CA PRO A 13 7.73 -62.59 -3.69
C PRO A 13 8.98 -63.44 -4.10
N LEU A 14 10.12 -62.85 -4.55
CA LEU A 14 11.52 -63.12 -4.09
C LEU A 14 12.67 -62.77 -5.08
N ARG A 15 13.63 -61.99 -4.54
CA ARG A 15 15.13 -62.10 -4.57
C ARG A 15 15.88 -62.37 -5.89
N MET A 16 16.72 -61.42 -6.34
CA MET A 16 18.16 -61.19 -6.01
C MET A 16 19.17 -61.99 -6.87
N SER A 17 20.04 -61.24 -7.55
CA SER A 17 21.52 -61.28 -7.44
C SER A 17 22.33 -61.44 -8.74
N SER A 18 23.51 -60.80 -8.71
CA SER A 18 24.72 -61.00 -9.53
C SER A 18 24.68 -60.45 -10.96
N GLY A 19 25.70 -59.79 -11.51
CA GLY A 19 27.05 -59.47 -11.04
C GLY A 19 27.71 -58.47 -12.01
N ARG A 20 28.63 -57.68 -11.45
CA ARG A 20 29.67 -56.82 -12.10
C ARG A 20 30.68 -57.68 -12.93
N PRO A 21 31.77 -57.13 -13.52
CA PRO A 21 32.07 -55.79 -14.11
C PRO A 21 32.89 -55.88 -15.45
N THR A 22 33.08 -54.74 -16.15
CA THR A 22 34.30 -54.42 -16.96
C THR A 22 34.19 -52.94 -17.38
N SER A 23 34.94 -51.95 -16.85
CA SER A 23 36.38 -51.62 -16.89
C SER A 23 36.85 -50.86 -18.15
N LYS A 24 37.49 -49.70 -17.87
CA LYS A 24 38.32 -48.77 -18.67
C LYS A 24 37.59 -47.56 -19.29
N GLN A 25 37.68 -46.35 -18.70
CA GLN A 25 38.81 -45.41 -18.52
C GLN A 25 39.18 -44.64 -19.79
N PHE A 26 39.01 -43.31 -19.73
CA PHE A 26 39.98 -42.21 -19.97
C PHE A 26 39.22 -40.92 -19.57
N LEU A 27 39.50 -40.21 -18.45
CA LEU A 27 40.62 -39.28 -18.16
C LEU A 27 40.85 -38.31 -19.35
N GLU A 28 40.81 -36.99 -19.21
CA GLU A 28 41.54 -36.15 -18.24
C GLU A 28 40.85 -34.78 -17.99
N SER A 29 40.98 -34.30 -16.74
CA SER A 29 41.24 -32.90 -16.35
C SER A 29 42.59 -32.92 -15.61
N PRO A 30 43.20 -31.83 -15.12
CA PRO A 30 42.84 -30.40 -15.16
C PRO A 30 44.05 -29.48 -15.50
N GLU A 31 43.83 -28.21 -15.83
CA GLU A 31 44.84 -27.17 -15.53
C GLU A 31 44.20 -25.88 -15.03
N ALA A 32 44.63 -25.49 -13.84
CA ALA A 32 44.41 -24.21 -13.21
C ALA A 32 45.39 -23.18 -13.79
N VAL A 33 44.89 -22.02 -14.19
CA VAL A 33 45.73 -20.83 -14.44
C VAL A 33 45.11 -19.66 -13.69
N THR A 34 45.83 -19.23 -12.65
CA THR A 34 45.73 -17.87 -12.10
C THR A 34 46.52 -16.93 -13.00
N PRO A 35 46.14 -15.63 -13.05
CA PRO A 35 47.19 -14.66 -12.81
C PRO A 35 46.77 -13.48 -11.91
N ARG A 36 47.70 -13.19 -10.99
CA ARG A 36 48.27 -11.89 -10.64
C ARG A 36 47.35 -10.75 -10.17
N SER A 37 47.47 -10.54 -8.87
CA SER A 37 47.71 -9.25 -8.20
C SER A 37 47.95 -8.02 -9.10
N ALA A 38 47.10 -7.01 -8.95
CA ALA A 38 47.49 -5.61 -9.04
C ALA A 38 47.22 -4.96 -7.67
N ARG A 39 48.30 -4.56 -6.99
CA ARG A 39 48.27 -3.73 -5.78
C ARG A 39 48.47 -2.27 -6.19
N ARG A 40 47.69 -1.40 -5.53
CA ARG A 40 47.94 0.01 -5.18
C ARG A 40 47.92 1.02 -6.34
N GLU A 41 46.97 1.96 -6.27
CA GLU A 41 47.22 3.26 -5.62
C GLU A 41 45.93 3.82 -4.98
N PRO A 42 46.02 4.55 -3.86
CA PRO A 42 44.88 5.16 -3.18
C PRO A 42 44.65 6.59 -3.70
N VAL A 43 43.42 6.91 -4.08
CA VAL A 43 43.01 8.31 -4.31
C VAL A 43 42.88 8.97 -2.93
N ARG A 44 43.92 9.70 -2.53
CA ARG A 44 43.90 10.65 -1.42
C ARG A 44 43.36 12.00 -1.92
N LEU A 45 42.31 12.45 -1.24
CA LEU A 45 42.16 13.79 -0.68
C LEU A 45 42.24 15.00 -1.63
N LEU A 46 41.10 15.67 -1.83
CA LEU A 46 41.06 17.13 -1.79
C LEU A 46 40.00 17.58 -0.78
N VAL A 47 40.43 17.62 0.48
CA VAL A 47 39.86 18.52 1.48
C VAL A 47 40.42 19.90 1.16
N LEU A 48 39.56 20.85 0.82
CA LEU A 48 39.88 22.26 0.92
C LEU A 48 39.37 22.75 2.27
N ALA A 49 40.28 22.81 3.24
CA ALA A 49 40.17 23.67 4.41
C ALA A 49 41.50 24.43 4.51
N GLU A 50 41.42 25.76 4.49
CA GLU A 50 42.37 26.80 4.94
C GLU A 50 42.00 28.07 4.15
N ARG A 51 41.75 29.26 4.70
CA ARG A 51 42.29 30.02 5.85
C ARG A 51 41.16 30.95 6.35
N GLY A 52 41.01 31.37 7.61
CA GLY A 52 41.99 31.53 8.67
C GLY A 52 42.52 32.97 8.74
N VAL A 53 41.74 33.93 9.27
CA VAL A 53 42.21 35.16 9.97
C VAL A 53 41.10 35.55 10.97
N ARG A 54 41.24 35.20 12.25
CA ARG A 54 41.85 35.93 13.37
C ARG A 54 41.10 37.17 13.86
N ALA A 55 40.92 37.14 15.18
CA ALA A 55 40.21 38.04 16.05
C ALA A 55 41.01 39.28 16.47
N THR A 56 40.28 40.31 16.90
CA THR A 56 40.66 41.29 17.94
C THR A 56 39.34 41.74 18.61
N ALA A 57 38.98 41.24 19.79
CA ALA A 57 39.29 41.78 21.12
C ALA A 57 38.50 43.07 21.51
N SER A 58 37.46 42.89 22.34
CA SER A 58 37.12 43.55 23.65
C SER A 58 37.25 45.08 23.87
N PRO A 59 36.73 45.67 24.99
CA PRO A 59 35.72 45.23 25.98
C PRO A 59 34.76 46.35 26.48
N SER A 60 33.98 46.00 27.52
CA SER A 60 33.36 46.83 28.57
C SER A 60 31.98 47.44 28.23
N SER A 61 30.99 47.55 29.12
CA SER A 61 31.00 47.58 30.58
C SER A 61 29.63 47.20 31.19
N THR A 62 29.69 46.96 32.49
CA THR A 62 28.72 46.64 33.54
C THR A 62 27.46 47.53 33.60
N SER A 63 26.29 46.96 33.91
CA SER A 63 25.44 47.34 35.07
C SER A 63 24.04 46.67 35.08
N VAL A 64 23.62 46.31 36.28
CA VAL A 64 22.31 45.84 36.80
C VAL A 64 21.91 46.89 37.88
N PRO A 65 20.68 47.08 38.42
CA PRO A 65 19.42 46.30 38.38
C PRO A 65 18.12 47.12 38.13
N ALA A 66 16.94 46.45 38.07
CA ALA A 66 15.88 46.54 39.10
C ALA A 66 14.44 46.25 38.60
N PHE A 67 13.69 45.57 39.47
CA PHE A 67 12.27 45.17 39.44
C PHE A 67 11.26 46.33 39.40
N ARG A 68 10.07 46.10 38.79
CA ARG A 68 8.74 46.25 39.46
C ARG A 68 7.54 45.86 38.56
N CYS A 69 6.58 45.14 39.15
CA CYS A 69 5.20 44.92 38.67
C CYS A 69 4.34 46.20 38.77
N PRO A 70 3.13 46.20 38.18
CA PRO A 70 1.95 46.36 39.06
C PRO A 70 0.68 45.60 38.64
N HIS A 71 -0.11 45.18 39.65
CA HIS A 71 -1.58 45.10 39.62
C HIS A 71 -2.15 46.38 40.27
N PRO A 72 -3.41 46.76 40.01
CA PRO A 72 -4.46 46.41 41.00
C PRO A 72 -5.87 46.10 40.41
N PHE A 73 -6.68 45.43 41.23
CA PHE A 73 -8.14 45.23 41.12
C PHE A 73 -8.94 46.54 41.25
N PRO A 74 -10.24 46.53 40.89
CA PRO A 74 -11.24 46.73 41.95
C PRO A 74 -12.50 45.84 41.86
N LEU A 75 -13.26 45.88 42.97
CA LEU A 75 -14.48 45.14 43.30
C LEU A 75 -15.79 45.88 42.90
N ARG A 76 -16.82 45.07 42.61
CA ARG A 76 -18.29 45.24 42.78
C ARG A 76 -19.03 46.41 42.13
N THR A 77 -20.03 46.04 41.31
CA THR A 77 -21.45 46.36 41.55
C THR A 77 -22.34 45.19 41.10
N LEU A 78 -23.29 44.81 41.94
CA LEU A 78 -24.43 43.94 41.62
C LEU A 78 -25.55 44.88 41.14
N ASP A 79 -26.12 44.63 39.96
CA ASP A 79 -27.50 45.00 39.68
C ASP A 79 -28.21 43.87 38.94
N ARG A 80 -29.39 43.53 39.46
CA ARG A 80 -30.33 42.53 38.96
C ARG A 80 -31.30 43.26 38.04
N ARG A 81 -31.44 42.84 36.78
CA ARG A 81 -32.75 42.82 36.10
C ARG A 81 -32.85 41.63 35.16
N ASP A 82 -33.91 40.87 35.41
CA ASP A 82 -34.37 39.73 34.65
C ASP A 82 -34.75 40.11 33.21
N GLY A 83 -34.40 39.23 32.28
CA GLY A 83 -34.76 39.32 30.87
C GLY A 83 -34.49 37.98 30.20
N VAL A 84 -35.42 37.03 30.38
CA VAL A 84 -35.42 35.73 29.69
C VAL A 84 -35.60 35.98 28.18
N ALA A 85 -34.53 35.78 27.42
CA ALA A 85 -34.58 35.60 25.96
C ALA A 85 -34.42 34.12 25.65
N ILE A 86 -35.55 33.42 25.50
CA ILE A 86 -35.61 32.09 24.88
C ILE A 86 -35.69 32.31 23.38
N GLY A 87 -34.59 32.08 22.65
CA GLY A 87 -34.60 32.08 21.20
C GLY A 87 -33.20 32.24 20.59
N ALA A 88 -32.88 31.38 19.62
CA ALA A 88 -31.68 31.41 18.77
C ALA A 88 -30.38 30.73 19.24
N THR A 89 -30.44 29.61 19.98
CA THR A 89 -29.25 28.75 20.22
C THR A 89 -29.13 27.52 19.31
N SER A 90 -30.20 27.07 18.63
CA SER A 90 -30.13 25.83 17.84
C SER A 90 -29.52 25.98 16.44
N LEU A 91 -29.64 27.16 15.82
CA LEU A 91 -29.09 27.46 14.49
C LEU A 91 -27.58 27.74 14.52
N ASN A 92 -27.10 28.49 15.51
CA ASN A 92 -25.67 28.75 15.69
C ASN A 92 -24.91 27.47 16.06
N TRP A 93 -25.44 26.65 16.97
CA TRP A 93 -24.82 25.37 17.33
C TRP A 93 -24.69 24.41 16.14
N ARG A 94 -25.70 24.35 15.26
CA ARG A 94 -25.66 23.51 14.04
C ARG A 94 -24.61 23.97 13.04
N PHE A 95 -24.47 25.28 12.85
CA PHE A 95 -23.48 25.85 11.94
C PHE A 95 -22.05 25.68 12.48
N GLU A 96 -21.88 25.81 13.79
CA GLU A 96 -20.60 25.69 14.48
C GLU A 96 -20.13 24.22 14.55
N MET A 97 -21.04 23.27 14.77
CA MET A 97 -20.75 21.84 14.67
C MET A 97 -20.34 21.43 13.24
N SER A 98 -21.05 21.91 12.21
CA SER A 98 -20.73 21.59 10.81
C SER A 98 -19.34 22.08 10.40
N ARG A 99 -18.99 23.33 10.76
CA ARG A 99 -17.64 23.86 10.51
C ARG A 99 -16.56 23.13 11.31
N LYS A 100 -16.87 22.69 12.53
CA LYS A 100 -15.92 21.97 13.39
C LYS A 100 -15.64 20.56 12.85
N ASP A 101 -16.66 19.88 12.33
CA ASP A 101 -16.51 18.58 11.66
C ASP A 101 -15.76 18.72 10.33
N GLU A 102 -16.06 19.73 9.52
CA GLU A 102 -15.30 20.05 8.29
C GLU A 102 -13.83 20.37 8.59
N GLY A 103 -13.56 21.14 9.65
CA GLY A 103 -12.20 21.44 10.09
C GLY A 103 -11.42 20.21 10.56
N GLN A 104 -12.05 19.33 11.34
CA GLN A 104 -11.45 18.05 11.77
C GLN A 104 -11.21 17.10 10.59
N ARG A 105 -12.11 17.08 9.60
CA ARG A 105 -11.94 16.28 8.37
C ARG A 105 -10.77 16.79 7.54
N ALA A 106 -10.71 18.09 7.29
CA ALA A 106 -9.61 18.72 6.55
C ALA A 106 -8.26 18.46 7.24
N ASP A 107 -8.23 18.46 8.58
CA ASP A 107 -7.05 18.16 9.38
C ASP A 107 -6.55 16.71 9.18
N ILE A 108 -7.45 15.71 9.17
CA ILE A 108 -7.07 14.30 8.95
C ILE A 108 -6.50 14.09 7.54
N TYR A 109 -7.14 14.63 6.50
CA TYR A 109 -6.64 14.53 5.12
C TYR A 109 -5.26 15.16 4.98
N THR A 110 -5.10 16.35 5.53
CA THR A 110 -3.85 17.11 5.46
C THR A 110 -2.73 16.36 6.15
N ARG A 111 -2.94 15.90 7.39
CA ARG A 111 -1.92 15.16 8.15
C ARG A 111 -1.46 13.89 7.45
N ILE A 112 -2.39 13.11 6.86
CA ILE A 112 -2.05 11.89 6.14
C ILE A 112 -1.26 12.21 4.88
N THR A 113 -1.73 13.19 4.09
CA THR A 113 -1.07 13.55 2.83
C THR A 113 0.30 14.17 3.09
N ASP A 114 0.46 14.99 4.12
CA ASP A 114 1.75 15.59 4.50
C ASP A 114 2.76 14.51 4.89
N LYS A 115 2.35 13.49 5.65
CA LYS A 115 3.22 12.35 5.99
C LYS A 115 3.74 11.63 4.74
N ILE A 116 2.90 11.50 3.71
CA ILE A 116 3.25 10.85 2.44
C ILE A 116 4.19 11.75 1.62
N ILE A 117 3.93 13.06 1.59
CA ILE A 117 4.81 14.04 0.96
C ILE A 117 6.21 13.96 1.59
N GLU A 118 6.32 13.99 2.92
CA GLU A 118 7.59 13.87 3.63
C GLU A 118 8.38 12.60 3.28
N ASP A 119 7.68 11.49 3.06
CA ASP A 119 8.33 10.23 2.69
C ASP A 119 8.80 10.27 1.22
N LEU A 120 7.98 10.83 0.32
CA LEU A 120 8.34 11.02 -1.09
C LEU A 120 9.50 11.99 -1.27
N GLU A 121 9.58 13.06 -0.46
CA GLU A 121 10.71 14.00 -0.44
C GLU A 121 12.03 13.32 -0.05
N LYS A 122 11.97 12.26 0.76
CA LYS A 122 13.12 11.41 1.10
C LYS A 122 13.43 10.36 0.03
N GLY A 123 12.71 10.38 -1.10
CA GLY A 123 12.81 9.40 -2.18
C GLY A 123 12.14 8.06 -1.86
N VAL A 124 11.33 7.99 -0.78
CA VAL A 124 10.68 6.76 -0.34
C VAL A 124 9.23 6.76 -0.80
N ARG A 125 8.84 5.78 -1.62
CA ARG A 125 7.43 5.53 -1.96
C ARG A 125 6.79 4.73 -0.82
N PRO A 126 5.82 5.27 -0.06
CA PRO A 126 5.25 4.58 1.10
C PRO A 126 4.57 3.27 0.76
N TRP A 127 3.94 3.19 -0.42
CA TRP A 127 3.32 1.97 -0.92
C TRP A 127 4.32 0.88 -1.28
N MET A 128 5.56 1.22 -1.64
CA MET A 128 6.59 0.25 -2.00
C MET A 128 7.36 -0.30 -0.79
N LYS A 129 7.24 0.36 0.37
CA LYS A 129 7.94 0.01 1.62
C LYS A 129 7.85 -1.48 2.03
N PRO A 130 6.70 -2.18 1.87
CA PRO A 130 6.61 -3.60 2.23
C PRO A 130 7.63 -4.47 1.51
N TRP A 131 8.05 -4.10 0.30
CA TRP A 131 8.93 -4.89 -0.58
C TRP A 131 10.43 -4.54 -0.44
N ASN A 132 10.82 -3.70 0.52
CA ASN A 132 12.23 -3.38 0.74
C ASN A 132 13.01 -4.55 1.40
N ALA A 133 14.33 -4.59 1.19
CA ALA A 133 15.24 -5.69 1.53
C ALA A 133 15.13 -6.25 2.98
N ALA A 134 14.62 -5.48 3.93
CA ALA A 134 14.38 -5.90 5.32
C ALA A 134 13.19 -6.87 5.50
N ASN A 135 12.30 -6.99 4.51
CA ASN A 135 11.06 -7.78 4.56
C ASN A 135 11.06 -9.03 3.65
N THR A 136 12.22 -9.42 3.14
CA THR A 136 12.40 -10.45 2.10
C THR A 136 11.95 -11.87 2.50
N ASN A 137 11.66 -12.12 3.78
CA ASN A 137 11.30 -13.46 4.27
C ASN A 137 9.78 -13.69 4.42
N GLY A 138 8.93 -12.67 4.22
CA GLY A 138 7.48 -12.75 4.41
C GLY A 138 6.69 -12.55 3.12
N ARG A 139 5.59 -13.30 2.94
CA ARG A 139 4.61 -13.00 1.89
C ARG A 139 4.00 -11.63 2.18
N ILE A 140 4.22 -10.67 1.29
CA ILE A 140 3.59 -9.35 1.40
C ILE A 140 2.14 -9.52 0.94
N THR A 141 1.22 -9.34 1.88
CA THR A 141 -0.21 -9.31 1.61
C THR A 141 -0.74 -7.92 1.93
N ARG A 142 -1.97 -7.65 1.47
CA ARG A 142 -2.71 -6.53 2.03
C ARG A 142 -2.90 -6.70 3.54
N PRO A 143 -2.93 -5.61 4.31
CA PRO A 143 -3.31 -5.64 5.71
C PRO A 143 -4.71 -6.26 5.85
N LEU A 144 -4.92 -7.08 6.86
CA LEU A 144 -6.15 -7.82 7.09
C LEU A 144 -6.90 -7.25 8.30
N ARG A 145 -8.23 -7.30 8.23
CA ARG A 145 -9.10 -7.08 9.39
C ARG A 145 -9.09 -8.33 10.28
N HIS A 146 -9.59 -8.21 11.51
CA HIS A 146 -9.76 -9.34 12.46
C HIS A 146 -10.53 -10.56 11.90
N ASN A 147 -11.31 -10.38 10.84
CA ASN A 147 -12.10 -11.43 10.17
C ASN A 147 -11.42 -11.97 8.88
N GLY A 148 -10.16 -11.61 8.63
CA GLY A 148 -9.40 -12.04 7.45
C GLY A 148 -9.68 -11.27 6.17
N GLN A 149 -10.66 -10.35 6.15
CA GLN A 149 -10.90 -9.53 4.96
C GLN A 149 -9.79 -8.48 4.77
N PRO A 150 -9.27 -8.30 3.55
CA PRO A 150 -8.26 -7.29 3.29
C PRO A 150 -8.83 -5.87 3.46
N TYR A 151 -7.99 -4.98 3.97
CA TYR A 151 -8.22 -3.55 3.87
C TYR A 151 -8.13 -3.09 2.40
N SER A 152 -8.76 -1.97 2.11
CA SER A 152 -8.87 -1.43 0.75
C SER A 152 -8.51 0.05 0.69
N GLY A 153 -8.11 0.50 -0.51
CA GLY A 153 -7.79 1.90 -0.79
C GLY A 153 -6.72 2.46 0.15
N MET A 154 -6.96 3.67 0.68
CA MET A 154 -5.98 4.41 1.48
C MET A 154 -5.51 3.65 2.74
N ASN A 155 -6.37 2.82 3.33
CA ASN A 155 -6.02 2.08 4.55
C ASN A 155 -4.92 1.05 4.31
N VAL A 156 -4.76 0.55 3.08
CA VAL A 156 -3.65 -0.36 2.73
C VAL A 156 -2.31 0.35 2.96
N LEU A 157 -2.20 1.59 2.48
CA LEU A 157 -0.97 2.38 2.56
C LEU A 157 -0.63 2.77 4.00
N LEU A 158 -1.65 3.23 4.74
CA LEU A 158 -1.49 3.64 6.14
C LEU A 158 -0.96 2.48 6.99
N LEU A 159 -1.57 1.30 6.86
CA LEU A 159 -1.24 0.15 7.68
C LEU A 159 0.08 -0.53 7.27
N TRP A 160 0.43 -0.52 5.98
CA TRP A 160 1.76 -0.95 5.54
C TRP A 160 2.87 -0.06 6.09
N SER A 161 2.71 1.27 5.98
CA SER A 161 3.71 2.20 6.51
C SER A 161 3.86 2.05 8.01
N GLU A 162 2.76 1.87 8.73
CA GLU A 162 2.78 1.71 10.18
C GLU A 162 3.38 0.37 10.62
N GLY A 163 2.98 -0.73 9.98
CA GLY A 163 3.50 -2.06 10.27
C GLY A 163 5.02 -2.10 10.14
N LEU A 164 5.56 -1.50 9.07
CA LEU A 164 7.01 -1.41 8.90
C LEU A 164 7.66 -0.49 9.94
N ALA A 165 7.11 0.70 10.18
CA ALA A 165 7.70 1.68 11.09
C ALA A 165 7.82 1.16 12.53
N ARG A 166 6.90 0.27 12.93
CA ARG A 166 6.87 -0.33 14.27
C ARG A 166 7.39 -1.76 14.33
N GLY A 167 7.77 -2.35 13.19
CA GLY A 167 8.29 -3.71 13.12
C GLY A 167 7.27 -4.80 13.41
N TYR A 168 6.00 -4.58 13.05
CA TYR A 168 4.96 -5.59 13.19
C TYR A 168 5.09 -6.68 12.12
N SER A 169 4.95 -7.91 12.58
CA SER A 169 5.05 -9.14 11.78
C SER A 169 3.70 -9.60 11.26
N SER A 170 2.63 -9.42 12.05
CA SER A 170 1.29 -9.81 11.64
C SER A 170 0.68 -8.81 10.65
N PRO A 171 0.05 -9.24 9.55
CA PRO A 171 -0.70 -8.35 8.67
C PRO A 171 -2.05 -7.96 9.26
N MET A 172 -2.45 -8.50 10.43
CA MET A 172 -3.80 -8.41 10.95
C MET A 172 -3.99 -7.28 11.96
N TRP A 173 -5.08 -6.53 11.78
CA TRP A 173 -5.43 -5.35 12.55
C TRP A 173 -6.87 -5.41 13.03
N MET A 174 -7.11 -4.89 14.24
CA MET A 174 -8.43 -4.86 14.84
C MET A 174 -8.62 -3.66 15.75
N THR A 175 -9.88 -3.25 15.95
CA THR A 175 -10.19 -2.17 16.90
C THR A 175 -10.05 -2.64 18.34
N PHE A 176 -9.88 -1.70 19.27
CA PHE A 176 -9.88 -1.99 20.71
C PHE A 176 -11.12 -2.77 21.15
N LYS A 177 -12.30 -2.40 20.63
CA LYS A 177 -13.57 -3.07 20.95
C LYS A 177 -13.58 -4.52 20.47
N GLN A 178 -13.06 -4.79 19.27
CA GLN A 178 -12.95 -6.16 18.73
C GLN A 178 -12.00 -7.01 19.57
N ALA A 179 -10.87 -6.46 20.03
CA ALA A 179 -9.97 -7.17 20.94
C ALA A 179 -10.67 -7.55 22.25
N LEU A 180 -11.44 -6.63 22.84
CA LEU A 180 -12.23 -6.91 24.06
C LEU A 180 -13.32 -7.95 23.83
N GLU A 181 -14.01 -7.91 22.69
CA GLU A 181 -15.03 -8.90 22.32
C GLU A 181 -14.43 -10.31 22.19
N LEU A 182 -13.13 -10.43 21.88
CA LEU A 182 -12.38 -11.67 21.85
C LEU A 182 -11.82 -12.10 23.23
N GLY A 183 -12.10 -11.35 24.29
CA GLY A 183 -11.56 -11.60 25.63
C GLY A 183 -10.09 -11.21 25.81
N SER A 184 -9.55 -10.41 24.89
CA SER A 184 -8.15 -10.03 24.83
C SER A 184 -7.95 -8.57 25.22
N ALA A 185 -6.70 -8.18 25.48
CA ALA A 185 -6.37 -6.82 25.92
C ALA A 185 -5.21 -6.23 25.13
N VAL A 186 -5.39 -5.01 24.62
CA VAL A 186 -4.26 -4.21 24.11
C VAL A 186 -3.30 -3.93 25.27
N ARG A 187 -2.00 -4.16 25.07
CA ARG A 187 -1.00 -3.92 26.11
C ARG A 187 -0.97 -2.46 26.55
N LYS A 188 -0.72 -2.25 27.84
CA LYS A 188 -0.65 -0.91 28.41
C LYS A 188 0.48 -0.11 27.77
N GLY A 189 0.16 1.08 27.26
CA GLY A 189 1.12 1.99 26.63
C GLY A 189 1.20 1.87 25.11
N GLU A 190 0.59 0.84 24.51
CA GLU A 190 0.47 0.73 23.05
C GLU A 190 -0.42 1.85 22.50
N THR A 191 -0.03 2.41 21.35
CA THR A 191 -0.82 3.43 20.65
C THR A 191 -1.44 2.83 19.40
N GLY A 192 -2.70 3.17 19.13
CA GLY A 192 -3.41 2.71 17.95
C GLY A 192 -3.01 3.47 16.69
N SER A 193 -3.23 2.83 15.55
CA SER A 193 -2.91 3.34 14.23
C SER A 193 -4.19 3.80 13.53
N THR A 194 -4.13 4.92 12.82
CA THR A 194 -5.32 5.54 12.23
C THR A 194 -5.71 4.85 10.91
N VAL A 195 -6.97 4.46 10.81
CA VAL A 195 -7.62 4.07 9.54
C VAL A 195 -8.81 4.98 9.28
N VAL A 196 -9.17 5.14 8.01
CA VAL A 196 -10.27 6.00 7.58
C VAL A 196 -11.40 5.18 6.98
N PHE A 197 -12.63 5.55 7.31
CA PHE A 197 -13.84 4.96 6.75
C PHE A 197 -14.63 6.07 6.05
N ALA A 198 -14.79 5.94 4.74
CA ALA A 198 -15.62 6.82 3.95
C ALA A 198 -16.99 6.18 3.73
N SER A 199 -18.06 6.91 4.02
CA SER A 199 -19.43 6.50 3.73
C SER A 199 -20.30 7.73 3.44
N ARG A 200 -21.57 7.52 3.11
CA ARG A 200 -22.56 8.58 2.85
C ARG A 200 -23.72 8.41 3.80
N PHE A 201 -24.30 9.52 4.23
CA PHE A 201 -25.60 9.51 4.92
C PHE A 201 -26.58 10.38 4.15
N THR A 202 -27.84 9.96 4.13
CA THR A 202 -28.92 10.73 3.51
C THR A 202 -29.43 11.77 4.49
N LYS A 203 -29.51 13.02 4.04
CA LYS A 203 -30.12 14.11 4.76
C LYS A 203 -31.23 14.71 3.91
N SER A 204 -32.46 14.63 4.40
CA SER A 204 -33.60 15.33 3.79
C SER A 204 -33.47 16.82 4.10
N GLU A 205 -33.34 17.63 3.06
CA GLU A 205 -33.34 19.10 3.14
C GLU A 205 -34.51 19.64 2.33
N THR A 206 -35.31 20.51 2.93
CA THR A 206 -36.37 21.20 2.21
C THR A 206 -35.76 22.21 1.24
N ASP A 207 -36.06 22.08 -0.05
CA ASP A 207 -35.61 23.00 -1.09
C ASP A 207 -36.26 24.39 -0.94
N ARG A 208 -35.85 25.34 -1.80
CA ARG A 208 -36.42 26.70 -1.80
C ARG A 208 -37.90 26.76 -2.18
N ASN A 209 -38.46 25.67 -2.70
CA ASN A 209 -39.84 25.51 -3.13
C ASN A 209 -40.69 24.74 -2.11
N GLY A 210 -40.13 24.34 -0.96
CA GLY A 210 -40.85 23.59 0.07
C GLY A 210 -40.87 22.08 -0.14
N ASN A 211 -40.15 21.53 -1.11
CA ASN A 211 -40.06 20.08 -1.33
C ASN A 211 -38.91 19.47 -0.53
N ASP A 212 -39.14 18.32 0.10
CA ASP A 212 -38.06 17.58 0.72
C ASP A 212 -37.19 16.91 -0.35
N VAL A 213 -35.92 17.30 -0.38
CA VAL A 213 -34.89 16.74 -1.26
C VAL A 213 -33.89 15.99 -0.42
N ASP A 214 -33.79 14.67 -0.66
CA ASP A 214 -32.76 13.84 -0.07
C ASP A 214 -31.42 14.14 -0.71
N ARG A 215 -30.46 14.59 0.11
CA ARG A 215 -29.06 14.80 -0.29
C ARG A 215 -28.18 13.78 0.38
N GLU A 216 -27.39 13.07 -0.41
CA GLU A 216 -26.30 12.25 0.12
C GLU A 216 -25.12 13.12 0.53
N ILE A 217 -24.79 13.12 1.81
CA ILE A 217 -23.64 13.83 2.34
C ILE A 217 -22.52 12.82 2.60
N PRO A 218 -21.36 12.94 1.91
CA PRO A 218 -20.22 12.09 2.19
C PRO A 218 -19.59 12.46 3.54
N PHE A 219 -19.28 11.47 4.35
CA PHE A 219 -18.53 11.61 5.59
C PHE A 219 -17.31 10.70 5.61
N LEU A 220 -16.30 11.14 6.35
CA LEU A 220 -15.12 10.35 6.65
C LEU A 220 -15.00 10.25 8.16
N LYS A 221 -14.81 9.03 8.67
CA LYS A 221 -14.55 8.80 10.09
C LYS A 221 -13.22 8.10 10.27
N ALA A 222 -12.38 8.67 11.12
CA ALA A 222 -11.16 8.03 11.57
C ALA A 222 -11.46 7.04 12.69
N TYR A 223 -10.81 5.88 12.64
CA TYR A 223 -10.83 4.86 13.67
C TYR A 223 -9.39 4.52 14.05
N PHE A 224 -9.21 4.04 15.28
CA PHE A 224 -7.95 3.45 15.71
C PHE A 224 -8.04 1.94 15.68
N VAL A 225 -7.03 1.33 15.07
CA VAL A 225 -6.83 -0.11 15.05
C VAL A 225 -5.46 -0.43 15.64
N PHE A 226 -5.35 -1.63 16.17
CA PHE A 226 -4.16 -2.18 16.79
C PHE A 226 -3.76 -3.42 16.00
N ASN A 227 -2.47 -3.58 15.77
CA ASN A 227 -1.94 -4.81 15.20
C ASN A 227 -2.11 -5.95 16.21
N VAL A 228 -2.28 -7.18 15.75
CA VAL A 228 -2.29 -8.38 16.61
C VAL A 228 -1.07 -8.42 17.53
N ASP A 229 0.09 -7.99 17.04
CA ASP A 229 1.33 -7.96 17.80
C ASP A 229 1.24 -7.05 19.03
N GLN A 230 0.28 -6.13 19.11
CA GLN A 230 0.03 -5.20 20.23
C GLN A 230 -0.92 -5.76 21.32
N ILE A 231 -1.51 -6.93 21.10
CA ILE A 231 -2.63 -7.44 21.88
C ILE A 231 -2.25 -8.76 22.55
N ASP A 232 -2.50 -8.86 23.85
CA ASP A 232 -2.27 -10.06 24.64
C ASP A 232 -3.58 -10.83 24.85
N GLY A 233 -3.48 -12.16 24.90
CA GLY A 233 -4.62 -13.05 25.15
C GLY A 233 -5.56 -13.24 23.96
N LEU A 234 -5.09 -13.02 22.72
CA LEU A 234 -5.83 -13.41 21.53
C LEU A 234 -5.87 -14.94 21.39
N PRO A 235 -6.90 -15.50 20.73
CA PRO A 235 -6.87 -16.90 20.34
C PRO A 235 -5.64 -17.25 19.47
N ASP A 236 -5.08 -18.44 19.63
CA ASP A 236 -3.83 -18.88 18.98
C ASP A 236 -3.79 -18.69 17.46
N HIS A 237 -4.95 -18.79 16.79
CA HIS A 237 -5.04 -18.60 15.34
C HIS A 237 -4.72 -17.18 14.86
N TYR A 238 -4.68 -16.19 15.77
CA TYR A 238 -4.22 -14.82 15.48
C TYR A 238 -2.69 -14.70 15.55
N TYR A 239 -2.02 -15.44 16.43
CA TYR A 239 -0.57 -15.36 16.62
C TYR A 239 0.21 -16.22 15.62
N HIS A 240 -0.41 -17.23 15.02
CA HIS A 240 0.25 -18.14 14.09
C HIS A 240 -0.58 -18.35 12.82
N ARG A 241 -0.12 -17.75 11.72
CA ARG A 241 -0.30 -18.24 10.35
C ARG A 241 0.62 -17.49 9.38
N PRO A 242 1.93 -17.76 9.36
CA PRO A 242 2.61 -17.67 8.07
C PRO A 242 1.97 -18.77 7.21
N THR A 243 1.04 -18.39 6.33
CA THR A 243 0.67 -19.26 5.21
C THR A 243 1.98 -19.65 4.54
N PRO A 244 2.19 -20.94 4.20
CA PRO A 244 3.37 -21.34 3.45
C PRO A 244 3.56 -20.36 2.30
N VAL A 245 4.75 -19.77 2.24
CA VAL A 245 5.15 -18.97 1.10
C VAL A 245 5.06 -19.93 -0.08
N LEU A 246 4.08 -19.71 -0.98
CA LEU A 246 3.90 -20.55 -2.17
C LEU A 246 5.24 -20.64 -2.88
N ASP A 247 5.53 -21.79 -3.49
CA ASP A 247 6.75 -21.89 -4.26
C ASP A 247 6.70 -20.86 -5.43
N PRO A 248 7.85 -20.37 -5.90
CA PRO A 248 7.88 -19.36 -6.96
C PRO A 248 7.13 -19.79 -8.23
N ILE A 249 7.12 -21.08 -8.58
CA ILE A 249 6.48 -21.60 -9.80
C ILE A 249 4.96 -21.48 -9.67
N GLU A 250 4.40 -21.91 -8.55
CA GLU A 250 2.97 -21.82 -8.27
C GLU A 250 2.46 -20.36 -8.30
N ARG A 251 3.26 -19.41 -7.78
CA ARG A 251 2.90 -17.98 -7.86
C ARG A 251 2.86 -17.45 -9.28
N ILE A 252 3.83 -17.86 -10.09
CA ILE A 252 3.90 -17.49 -11.50
C ILE A 252 2.70 -18.07 -12.24
N GLU A 253 2.33 -19.33 -11.99
CA GLU A 253 1.15 -19.95 -12.61
C GLU A 253 -0.16 -19.23 -12.22
N ILE A 254 -0.28 -18.81 -10.96
CA ILE A 254 -1.43 -18.01 -10.49
C ILE A 254 -1.47 -16.67 -11.23
N ALA A 255 -0.33 -15.99 -11.37
CA ALA A 255 -0.23 -14.71 -12.07
C ALA A 255 -0.54 -14.87 -13.57
N ASP A 256 0.03 -15.86 -14.24
CA ASP A 256 -0.22 -16.19 -15.64
C ASP A 256 -1.70 -16.39 -15.92
N ARG A 257 -2.37 -17.20 -15.08
CA ARG A 257 -3.81 -17.44 -15.19
C ARG A 257 -4.59 -16.15 -14.94
N PHE A 258 -4.24 -15.40 -13.89
CA PHE A 258 -4.94 -14.17 -13.54
C PHE A 258 -4.96 -13.17 -14.70
N PHE A 259 -3.78 -12.90 -15.30
CA PHE A 259 -3.64 -11.95 -16.40
C PHE A 259 -4.20 -12.49 -17.73
N ARG A 260 -4.26 -13.80 -17.92
CA ARG A 260 -4.93 -14.40 -19.07
C ARG A 260 -6.44 -14.24 -18.99
N ASP A 261 -7.00 -14.43 -17.80
CA ASP A 261 -8.44 -14.39 -17.56
C ASP A 261 -9.02 -12.96 -17.62
N THR A 262 -8.17 -11.92 -17.61
CA THR A 262 -8.62 -10.52 -17.86
C THR A 262 -9.16 -10.34 -19.28
N GLY A 263 -8.71 -11.17 -20.24
CA GLY A 263 -9.03 -11.03 -21.65
C GLY A 263 -8.36 -9.85 -22.34
N ALA A 264 -7.42 -9.15 -21.69
CA ALA A 264 -6.65 -8.10 -22.32
C ALA A 264 -5.78 -8.66 -23.46
N VAL A 265 -5.71 -7.94 -24.58
CA VAL A 265 -4.80 -8.30 -25.67
C VAL A 265 -3.39 -7.90 -25.29
N ILE A 266 -2.56 -8.87 -24.92
CA ILE A 266 -1.15 -8.65 -24.57
C ILE A 266 -0.27 -9.03 -25.77
N ARG A 267 0.62 -8.11 -26.18
CA ARG A 267 1.59 -8.32 -27.25
C ARG A 267 3.01 -8.16 -26.71
N HIS A 268 3.94 -8.95 -27.25
CA HIS A 268 5.36 -8.88 -26.89
C HIS A 268 6.20 -8.35 -28.04
N GLY A 269 7.16 -7.47 -27.72
CA GLY A 269 8.05 -6.83 -28.69
C GLY A 269 8.52 -5.45 -28.25
N GLY A 270 9.52 -4.90 -28.96
CA GLY A 270 10.11 -3.61 -28.63
C GLY A 270 10.85 -3.60 -27.29
N SER A 271 11.07 -2.40 -26.74
CA SER A 271 11.81 -2.18 -25.49
C SER A 271 11.02 -1.42 -24.42
N GLN A 272 9.72 -1.19 -24.66
CA GLN A 272 8.86 -0.41 -23.77
C GLN A 272 7.56 -1.15 -23.48
N ALA A 273 7.12 -1.06 -22.22
CA ALA A 273 5.78 -1.46 -21.81
C ALA A 273 4.84 -0.26 -21.90
N TYR A 274 3.62 -0.46 -22.41
CA TYR A 274 2.56 0.55 -22.41
C TYR A 274 1.20 -0.07 -22.72
N TYR A 275 0.13 0.54 -22.21
CA TYR A 275 -1.22 0.38 -22.74
C TYR A 275 -1.49 1.35 -23.91
N SER A 276 -2.09 0.85 -25.01
CA SER A 276 -2.50 1.66 -26.16
C SER A 276 -4.03 1.80 -26.23
N PRO A 277 -4.60 2.99 -25.92
CA PRO A 277 -6.04 3.21 -25.99
C PRO A 277 -6.63 3.10 -27.40
N VAL A 278 -5.84 3.40 -28.44
CA VAL A 278 -6.32 3.42 -29.84
C VAL A 278 -6.59 2.02 -30.38
N THR A 279 -5.78 1.07 -29.96
CA THR A 279 -5.84 -0.32 -30.46
C THR A 279 -6.23 -1.32 -29.36
N ASP A 280 -6.59 -0.80 -28.18
CA ASP A 280 -6.98 -1.53 -26.98
C ASP A 280 -6.12 -2.76 -26.68
N HIS A 281 -4.79 -2.56 -26.61
CA HIS A 281 -3.85 -3.62 -26.29
C HIS A 281 -2.78 -3.14 -25.32
N ILE A 282 -2.19 -4.11 -24.60
CA ILE A 282 -1.01 -3.92 -23.78
C ILE A 282 0.19 -4.40 -24.58
N GLN A 283 1.18 -3.52 -24.73
CA GLN A 283 2.49 -3.86 -25.28
C GLN A 283 3.44 -4.13 -24.13
N MET A 284 4.16 -5.25 -24.20
CA MET A 284 5.21 -5.64 -23.27
C MET A 284 6.52 -5.88 -24.04
N PRO A 285 7.69 -5.55 -23.48
CA PRO A 285 8.97 -6.09 -23.95
C PRO A 285 9.00 -7.63 -23.90
N PRO A 286 9.90 -8.30 -24.63
CA PRO A 286 10.10 -9.74 -24.50
C PRO A 286 10.39 -10.12 -23.03
N PHE A 287 9.85 -11.24 -22.58
CA PHE A 287 9.90 -11.66 -21.18
C PHE A 287 11.34 -11.75 -20.65
N GLU A 288 12.27 -12.19 -21.49
CA GLU A 288 13.68 -12.39 -21.15
C GLU A 288 14.45 -11.07 -20.92
N THR A 289 13.84 -9.92 -21.27
CA THR A 289 14.45 -8.60 -21.05
C THR A 289 14.20 -8.05 -19.63
N PHE A 290 13.28 -8.67 -18.89
CA PHE A 290 13.03 -8.33 -17.51
C PHE A 290 14.08 -8.97 -16.60
N ARG A 291 14.44 -8.26 -15.52
CA ARG A 291 15.39 -8.74 -14.51
C ARG A 291 14.92 -10.03 -13.86
N ASP A 292 13.64 -10.06 -13.50
CA ASP A 292 12.97 -11.15 -12.79
C ASP A 292 11.49 -11.20 -13.20
N VAL A 293 10.87 -12.34 -12.87
CA VAL A 293 9.49 -12.64 -13.28
C VAL A 293 8.50 -11.73 -12.55
N GLU A 294 8.80 -11.40 -11.30
CA GLU A 294 7.98 -10.52 -10.48
C GLU A 294 7.92 -9.10 -11.06
N SER A 295 9.04 -8.60 -11.61
CA SER A 295 9.14 -7.31 -12.29
C SER A 295 8.35 -7.28 -13.61
N TYR A 296 8.31 -8.41 -14.33
CA TYR A 296 7.44 -8.56 -15.50
C TYR A 296 5.97 -8.40 -15.09
N TYR A 297 5.50 -9.14 -14.08
CA TYR A 297 4.11 -9.08 -13.65
C TYR A 297 3.73 -7.78 -12.96
N ALA A 298 4.64 -7.14 -12.23
CA ALA A 298 4.40 -5.81 -11.68
C ALA A 298 4.23 -4.77 -12.80
N THR A 299 5.01 -4.88 -13.88
CA THR A 299 4.88 -4.01 -15.05
C THR A 299 3.60 -4.32 -15.83
N LEU A 300 3.27 -5.59 -16.05
CA LEU A 300 2.01 -5.99 -16.69
C LEU A 300 0.80 -5.52 -15.87
N GLY A 301 0.85 -5.69 -14.55
CA GLY A 301 -0.17 -5.17 -13.63
C GLY A 301 -0.34 -3.67 -13.72
N HIS A 302 0.74 -2.89 -13.88
CA HIS A 302 0.67 -1.45 -14.09
C HIS A 302 -0.10 -1.11 -15.38
N GLU A 303 0.27 -1.75 -16.49
CA GLU A 303 -0.40 -1.51 -17.78
C GLU A 303 -1.85 -2.00 -17.79
N GLU A 304 -2.17 -3.07 -17.07
CA GLU A 304 -3.54 -3.55 -16.87
C GLU A 304 -4.40 -2.52 -16.12
N ILE A 305 -3.84 -1.82 -15.13
CA ILE A 305 -4.59 -0.75 -14.47
C ILE A 305 -4.94 0.35 -15.47
N HIS A 306 -4.00 0.75 -16.34
CA HIS A 306 -4.29 1.69 -17.44
C HIS A 306 -5.33 1.14 -18.41
N TRP A 307 -5.22 -0.14 -18.81
CA TRP A 307 -6.17 -0.82 -19.67
C TRP A 307 -7.58 -0.71 -19.11
N VAL A 308 -7.81 -1.05 -17.85
CA VAL A 308 -9.12 -0.93 -17.18
C VAL A 308 -9.68 0.51 -17.20
N GLY A 309 -8.83 1.52 -17.40
CA GLY A 309 -9.24 2.92 -17.51
C GLY A 309 -10.02 3.29 -18.77
N ALA A 310 -10.09 2.43 -19.78
CA ALA A 310 -10.77 2.75 -21.04
C ALA A 310 -12.29 2.96 -20.88
N LYS A 311 -12.86 3.61 -21.90
CA LYS A 311 -14.27 4.02 -21.96
C LYS A 311 -15.27 2.88 -21.75
N ASP A 312 -14.99 1.71 -22.33
CA ASP A 312 -15.90 0.55 -22.23
C ASP A 312 -15.72 -0.24 -20.92
N ARG A 313 -14.87 0.25 -20.01
CA ARG A 313 -14.53 -0.39 -18.72
C ARG A 313 -14.85 0.56 -17.55
N LEU A 314 -13.84 1.18 -16.93
CA LEU A 314 -14.05 2.12 -15.82
C LEU A 314 -14.14 3.59 -16.26
N ASP A 315 -14.07 3.86 -17.57
CA ASP A 315 -14.27 5.18 -18.18
C ASP A 315 -13.55 6.31 -17.42
N ARG A 316 -12.24 6.11 -17.17
CA ARG A 316 -11.41 7.19 -16.64
C ARG A 316 -11.09 8.14 -17.78
N ASP A 317 -11.26 9.44 -17.56
CA ASP A 317 -10.95 10.44 -18.58
C ASP A 317 -9.44 10.55 -18.80
N LEU A 318 -8.96 9.90 -19.87
CA LEU A 318 -7.56 9.92 -20.30
C LEU A 318 -7.31 10.92 -21.45
N SER A 319 -8.30 11.73 -21.82
CA SER A 319 -8.22 12.63 -23.00
C SER A 319 -7.12 13.69 -22.89
N ARG A 320 -6.73 14.02 -21.65
CA ARG A 320 -5.68 15.00 -21.33
C ARG A 320 -4.36 14.36 -20.91
N TYR A 321 -4.27 13.02 -20.86
CA TYR A 321 -3.08 12.29 -20.39
C TYR A 321 -1.80 12.70 -21.14
N ALA A 322 -1.84 12.78 -22.48
CA ALA A 322 -0.68 13.19 -23.28
C ALA A 322 -0.41 14.71 -23.27
N LYS A 323 -1.38 15.52 -22.84
CA LYS A 323 -1.37 16.99 -22.98
C LYS A 323 -1.06 17.72 -21.68
N ASP A 324 -1.40 17.12 -20.55
CA ASP A 324 -1.25 17.71 -19.22
C ASP A 324 -0.41 16.79 -18.34
N ARG A 325 0.74 17.31 -17.89
CA ARG A 325 1.65 16.58 -17.00
C ARG A 325 1.01 16.23 -15.67
N THR A 326 0.09 17.07 -15.19
CA THR A 326 -0.62 16.87 -13.92
C THR A 326 -1.61 15.71 -14.03
N GLU A 327 -2.40 15.67 -15.11
CA GLU A 327 -3.33 14.56 -15.34
C GLU A 327 -2.60 13.25 -15.60
N ARG A 328 -1.48 13.31 -16.35
CA ARG A 328 -0.59 12.16 -16.49
C ARG A 328 -0.09 11.66 -15.14
N ALA A 329 0.42 12.56 -14.30
CA ALA A 329 0.93 12.18 -12.98
C ALA A 329 -0.14 11.57 -12.07
N ARG A 330 -1.40 12.04 -12.16
CA ARG A 330 -2.53 11.43 -11.43
C ARG A 330 -2.82 10.01 -11.90
N GLU A 331 -2.88 9.79 -13.21
CA GLU A 331 -3.14 8.46 -13.77
C GLU A 331 -1.98 7.49 -13.49
N GLU A 332 -0.72 7.94 -13.59
CA GLU A 332 0.43 7.12 -13.19
C GLU A 332 0.41 6.75 -11.70
N LEU A 333 -0.04 7.67 -10.83
CA LEU A 333 -0.18 7.36 -9.40
C LEU A 333 -1.27 6.29 -9.18
N ILE A 334 -2.34 6.30 -9.97
CA ILE A 334 -3.39 5.27 -9.92
C ILE A 334 -2.83 3.91 -10.36
N ALA A 335 -2.11 3.89 -11.48
CA ALA A 335 -1.52 2.67 -12.03
C ALA A 335 -0.48 2.04 -11.10
N GLU A 336 0.41 2.87 -10.53
CA GLU A 336 1.43 2.43 -9.57
C GLU A 336 0.78 1.81 -8.31
N LEU A 337 -0.19 2.51 -7.71
CA LEU A 337 -0.90 1.99 -6.53
C LEU A 337 -1.68 0.71 -6.84
N GLY A 338 -2.32 0.65 -8.01
CA GLY A 338 -3.07 -0.51 -8.46
C GLY A 338 -2.17 -1.73 -8.72
N SER A 339 -0.99 -1.52 -9.32
CA SER A 339 0.00 -2.57 -9.50
C SER A 339 0.50 -3.12 -8.16
N CYS A 340 0.80 -2.25 -7.19
CA CYS A 340 1.19 -2.68 -5.84
C CYS A 340 0.12 -3.54 -5.18
N PHE A 341 -1.14 -3.13 -5.33
CA PHE A 341 -2.29 -3.83 -4.81
C PHE A 341 -2.45 -5.22 -5.44
N LEU A 342 -2.32 -5.33 -6.77
CA LEU A 342 -2.33 -6.62 -7.47
C LEU A 342 -1.17 -7.51 -7.04
N CYS A 343 0.03 -6.95 -6.94
CA CYS A 343 1.21 -7.70 -6.50
C CYS A 343 0.99 -8.30 -5.12
N ALA A 344 0.44 -7.52 -4.18
CA ALA A 344 0.12 -7.99 -2.84
C ALA A 344 -0.97 -9.08 -2.82
N ASP A 345 -1.98 -8.98 -3.68
CA ASP A 345 -3.04 -9.98 -3.79
C ASP A 345 -2.50 -11.30 -4.39
N LEU A 346 -1.65 -11.21 -5.42
CA LEU A 346 -1.06 -12.34 -6.15
C LEU A 346 0.17 -12.94 -5.44
N GLY A 347 0.68 -12.31 -4.38
CA GLY A 347 1.89 -12.75 -3.68
C GLY A 347 3.18 -12.52 -4.48
N ILE A 348 3.16 -11.51 -5.36
CA ILE A 348 4.28 -11.09 -6.20
C ILE A 348 5.07 -10.03 -5.42
N ALA A 349 6.39 -10.22 -5.38
CA ALA A 349 7.30 -9.31 -4.70
C ALA A 349 8.38 -8.85 -5.68
N PRO A 350 8.13 -7.81 -6.49
CA PRO A 350 9.12 -7.33 -7.44
C PRO A 350 10.34 -6.80 -6.69
N GLU A 351 11.53 -7.14 -7.18
CA GLU A 351 12.75 -6.57 -6.64
C GLU A 351 12.80 -5.08 -7.00
N LEU A 352 12.77 -4.24 -5.96
CA LEU A 352 12.66 -2.80 -6.15
C LEU A 352 14.01 -2.18 -6.42
N GLU A 353 14.45 -2.23 -7.66
CA GLU A 353 15.45 -1.28 -8.11
C GLU A 353 14.78 0.04 -8.52
N PRO A 354 15.33 1.18 -8.10
CA PRO A 354 14.92 2.43 -8.64
C PRO A 354 15.13 2.48 -10.17
N ARG A 355 14.08 2.41 -11.02
CA ARG A 355 14.18 2.72 -12.46
C ARG A 355 14.95 4.05 -12.65
N PRO A 356 15.71 4.24 -13.74
CA PRO A 356 16.54 5.44 -13.90
C PRO A 356 15.76 6.76 -14.05
N ASP A 357 14.47 6.71 -14.41
CA ASP A 357 13.56 7.85 -14.59
C ASP A 357 12.93 8.35 -13.26
N HIS A 358 13.40 7.80 -12.14
CA HIS A 358 12.83 7.93 -10.80
C HIS A 358 12.59 9.34 -10.26
N ALA A 359 13.50 10.26 -10.52
CA ALA A 359 13.37 11.61 -9.99
C ALA A 359 12.22 12.40 -10.64
N SER A 360 11.92 12.12 -11.92
CA SER A 360 11.02 12.97 -12.72
C SER A 360 9.54 12.76 -12.40
N TYR A 361 9.13 11.53 -12.13
CA TYR A 361 7.75 11.23 -11.74
C TYR A 361 7.52 11.50 -10.25
N LEU A 362 8.51 11.29 -9.37
CA LEU A 362 8.39 11.63 -7.93
C LEU A 362 8.11 13.13 -7.76
N GLN A 363 8.82 13.99 -8.49
CA GLN A 363 8.59 15.42 -8.48
C GLN A 363 7.18 15.79 -8.98
N SER A 364 6.67 15.07 -9.97
CA SER A 364 5.34 15.29 -10.52
C SER A 364 4.25 14.89 -9.51
N TRP A 365 4.42 13.77 -8.81
CA TRP A 365 3.51 13.36 -7.72
C TRP A 365 3.58 14.31 -6.53
N LEU A 366 4.77 14.74 -6.10
CA LEU A 366 4.92 15.74 -5.04
C LEU A 366 4.15 17.02 -5.37
N THR A 367 4.21 17.47 -6.63
CA THR A 367 3.44 18.63 -7.09
C THR A 367 1.93 18.39 -6.99
N VAL A 368 1.43 17.25 -7.46
CA VAL A 368 0.01 16.87 -7.38
C VAL A 368 -0.47 16.83 -5.93
N LEU A 369 0.26 16.14 -5.05
CA LEU A 369 -0.12 15.94 -3.65
C LEU A 369 -0.01 17.22 -2.81
N SER A 370 0.95 18.09 -3.13
CA SER A 370 1.10 19.39 -2.47
C SER A 370 -0.06 20.33 -2.80
N ASN A 371 -0.54 20.27 -4.04
CA ASN A 371 -1.63 21.12 -4.53
C ASN A 371 -3.02 20.59 -4.15
N ASP A 372 -3.17 19.28 -3.95
CA ASP A 372 -4.45 18.66 -3.60
C ASP A 372 -4.28 17.58 -2.53
N LYS A 373 -4.71 17.90 -1.30
CA LYS A 373 -4.63 16.99 -0.14
C LYS A 373 -5.50 15.75 -0.28
N TRP A 374 -6.42 15.73 -1.25
CA TRP A 374 -7.33 14.61 -1.51
C TRP A 374 -6.81 13.71 -2.63
N ALA A 375 -5.80 14.14 -3.40
CA ALA A 375 -5.33 13.43 -4.58
C ALA A 375 -4.90 11.99 -4.28
N ILE A 376 -4.22 11.73 -3.16
CA ILE A 376 -3.82 10.36 -2.79
C ILE A 376 -5.02 9.47 -2.44
N PHE A 377 -6.05 10.03 -1.80
CA PHE A 377 -7.27 9.30 -1.46
C PHE A 377 -8.06 8.94 -2.71
N GLN A 378 -8.16 9.88 -3.65
CA GLN A 378 -8.77 9.65 -4.96
C GLN A 378 -8.00 8.59 -5.74
N ALA A 379 -6.67 8.71 -5.82
CA ALA A 379 -5.83 7.75 -6.51
C ALA A 379 -5.96 6.34 -5.92
N ALA A 380 -5.89 6.20 -4.60
CA ALA A 380 -6.05 4.91 -3.92
C ALA A 380 -7.46 4.32 -4.12
N ALA A 381 -8.52 5.15 -4.19
CA ALA A 381 -9.87 4.70 -4.48
C ALA A 381 -10.04 4.24 -5.94
N HIS A 382 -9.48 4.96 -6.91
CA HIS A 382 -9.46 4.54 -8.32
C HIS A 382 -8.66 3.25 -8.51
N ALA A 383 -7.48 3.15 -7.90
CA ALA A 383 -6.66 1.95 -7.90
C ALA A 383 -7.44 0.75 -7.33
N GLN A 384 -8.11 0.93 -6.19
CA GLN A 384 -8.95 -0.13 -5.62
C GLN A 384 -10.07 -0.56 -6.57
N ARG A 385 -10.76 0.37 -7.23
CA ARG A 385 -11.81 0.03 -8.21
C ARG A 385 -11.26 -0.75 -9.40
N ALA A 386 -10.11 -0.35 -9.93
CA ALA A 386 -9.46 -1.06 -11.03
C ALA A 386 -9.07 -2.48 -10.63
N VAL A 387 -8.47 -2.65 -9.45
CA VAL A 387 -8.12 -3.98 -8.91
C VAL A 387 -9.36 -4.84 -8.68
N SER A 388 -10.42 -4.28 -8.10
CA SER A 388 -11.68 -4.99 -7.92
C SER A 388 -12.34 -5.39 -9.25
N TYR A 389 -12.22 -4.56 -10.29
CA TYR A 389 -12.68 -4.90 -11.63
C TYR A 389 -11.93 -6.12 -12.19
N LEU A 390 -10.59 -6.13 -12.12
CA LEU A 390 -9.76 -7.24 -12.61
C LEU A 390 -10.05 -8.56 -11.86
N HIS A 391 -10.21 -8.51 -10.54
CA HIS A 391 -10.65 -9.67 -9.76
C HIS A 391 -12.06 -10.13 -10.13
N GLY A 392 -12.94 -9.21 -10.54
CA GLY A 392 -14.28 -9.53 -11.02
C GLY A 392 -14.32 -10.24 -12.38
N LEU A 393 -13.23 -10.22 -13.15
CA LEU A 393 -13.09 -10.97 -14.40
C LEU A 393 -12.65 -12.42 -14.18
N GLN A 394 -12.19 -12.75 -12.98
CA GLN A 394 -11.72 -14.09 -12.66
C GLN A 394 -12.91 -15.06 -12.60
N PRO A 395 -12.73 -16.33 -13.01
CA PRO A 395 -13.80 -17.31 -12.97
C PRO A 395 -14.34 -17.46 -11.55
N SER A 396 -15.65 -17.37 -11.39
CA SER A 396 -16.30 -17.68 -10.11
C SER A 396 -16.11 -19.18 -9.80
N ALA A 397 -15.91 -19.51 -8.52
CA ALA A 397 -15.72 -20.90 -8.09
C ALA A 397 -16.87 -21.84 -8.53
N GLU A 398 -18.07 -21.31 -8.78
CA GLU A 398 -19.22 -22.06 -9.30
C GLU A 398 -19.13 -22.39 -10.81
N GLY A 399 -18.31 -21.68 -11.59
CA GLY A 399 -18.12 -21.91 -13.02
C GLY A 399 -17.06 -22.97 -13.35
N ALA A 400 -16.10 -23.20 -12.44
CA ALA A 400 -15.02 -24.17 -12.63
C ALA A 400 -15.52 -25.62 -12.62
N ASP A 401 -16.53 -25.95 -11.81
CA ASP A 401 -17.13 -27.29 -11.73
C ASP A 401 -17.97 -27.66 -12.98
N LYS A 402 -18.43 -26.67 -13.76
CA LYS A 402 -19.19 -26.91 -15.00
C LYS A 402 -18.33 -27.05 -16.25
N ALA A 403 -17.07 -26.57 -16.22
CA ALA A 403 -16.14 -26.75 -17.32
C ALA A 403 -15.33 -28.07 -17.21
N ALA A 404 -15.34 -28.69 -16.02
CA ALA A 404 -14.66 -29.95 -15.74
C ALA A 404 -15.59 -31.19 -15.76
N ALA A 405 -16.88 -31.01 -16.06
CA ALA A 405 -17.89 -32.05 -16.22
C ALA A 405 -18.38 -32.08 -17.68
#